data_AF-Q39SI0-F1
#
_entry.id   AF-Q39SI0-F1
#
_cell.length_a   1.000
_cell.length_b   1.000
_cell.length_c   1.000
_cell.angle_alpha   90.00
_cell.angle_beta   90.00
_cell.angle_gamma   90.00
#
_symmetry.space_group_name_H-M   'P 1'
#
loop_
_entity.id
_entity.type
_entity.pdbx_description
1 polymer ?
#
loop_
_entity_poly.entity_id
_entity_poly.type
_entity_poly.pdbx_seq_one_letter_code
_entity_poly.pdbx_strand_id
1 'polypeptide(L)' 'MSMDKIWYTLDEAAAKFGVPSARILSWVEDGLVRSEDEGGKIVRVNGDDLELKVEELTGL' A
#
# COMPACT_ATOMS: atom_id res chain seq x y z
N MET A 1 4.26 19.82 -3.64
CA MET A 1 5.16 18.94 -4.39
C MET A 1 4.29 17.89 -5.05
N SER A 2 4.56 17.56 -6.31
CA SER A 2 3.69 16.79 -7.20
C SER A 2 3.21 15.50 -6.55
N MET A 3 1.89 15.39 -6.41
CA MET A 3 1.23 14.15 -5.98
C MET A 3 1.12 13.23 -7.19
N ASP A 4 2.27 12.73 -7.64
CA ASP A 4 2.28 11.61 -8.55
C ASP A 4 1.61 10.46 -7.80
N LYS A 5 0.41 10.10 -8.24
CA LYS A 5 -0.41 9.09 -7.57
C LYS A 5 0.26 7.74 -7.80
N ILE A 6 1.24 7.37 -6.97
CA ILE A 6 2.04 6.16 -7.15
C ILE A 6 1.23 4.96 -6.65
N TRP A 7 0.38 4.44 -7.54
CA TRP A 7 -0.33 3.19 -7.34
C TRP A 7 0.58 2.03 -7.71
N TYR A 8 0.70 1.07 -6.80
CA TYR A 8 1.49 -0.13 -6.99
C TYR A 8 0.60 -1.36 -6.94
N THR A 9 0.94 -2.40 -7.69
CA THR A 9 0.37 -3.71 -7.43
C THR A 9 0.84 -4.24 -6.07
N LEU A 10 0.14 -5.23 -5.51
CA LEU A 10 0.53 -5.85 -4.24
C LEU A 10 1.97 -6.41 -4.27
N ASP A 11 2.40 -6.92 -5.42
CA ASP A 11 3.74 -7.49 -5.60
C ASP A 11 4.81 -6.40 -5.67
N GLU A 12 4.58 -5.35 -6.46
CA GLU A 12 5.49 -4.19 -6.54
C GLU A 12 5.62 -3.49 -5.19
N ALA A 13 4.51 -3.28 -4.49
CA ALA A 13 4.50 -2.71 -3.16
C ALA A 13 5.27 -3.61 -2.19
N ALA A 14 5.08 -4.94 -2.25
CA ALA A 14 5.79 -5.85 -1.38
C ALA A 14 7.30 -5.83 -1.60
N ALA A 15 7.74 -5.80 -2.86
CA ALA A 15 9.15 -5.71 -3.21
C ALA A 15 9.75 -4.33 -2.86
N LYS A 16 9.01 -3.25 -3.07
CA LYS A 16 9.48 -1.87 -2.85
C LYS A 16 9.56 -1.49 -1.38
N PHE A 17 8.51 -1.80 -0.62
CA PHE A 17 8.40 -1.44 0.79
C PHE A 17 8.95 -2.53 1.72
N GLY A 18 9.27 -3.71 1.18
CA GLY A 18 9.73 -4.84 1.98
C GLY A 18 8.64 -5.43 2.90
N VAL A 19 7.37 -5.23 2.55
CA VAL A 19 6.21 -5.66 3.35
C VAL A 19 5.48 -6.80 2.64
N PRO A 20 5.15 -7.92 3.30
CA PRO A 20 4.39 -8.98 2.65
C PRO A 20 3.02 -8.49 2.18
N SER A 21 2.58 -8.93 1.00
CA SER A 21 1.28 -8.57 0.40
C SER A 21 0.08 -8.85 1.32
N ALA A 22 0.16 -9.89 2.16
CA ALA A 22 -0.85 -10.18 3.18
C ALA A 22 -1.01 -9.05 4.22
N ARG A 23 0.09 -8.41 4.61
CA ARG A 23 0.06 -7.26 5.53
C ARG A 23 -0.44 -6.01 4.85
N ILE A 24 -0.07 -5.79 3.59
CA ILE A 24 -0.63 -4.71 2.77
C ILE A 24 -2.15 -4.84 2.64
N LEU A 25 -2.65 -6.04 2.34
CA LEU A 25 -4.09 -6.33 2.31
C LEU A 25 -4.75 -6.02 3.65
N SER A 26 -4.14 -6.44 4.76
CA SER A 26 -4.66 -6.13 6.09
C SER A 26 -4.77 -4.62 6.33
N TRP A 27 -3.83 -3.80 5.86
CA TRP A 27 -3.93 -2.34 5.98
C TRP A 27 -5.02 -1.74 5.09
N VAL A 28 -5.25 -2.32 3.92
CA VAL A 28 -6.36 -1.94 3.06
C VAL A 28 -7.70 -2.26 3.73
N GLU A 29 -7.84 -3.46 4.31
CA GLU A 29 -9.05 -3.89 5.02
C GLU A 29 -9.33 -3.04 6.27
N ASP A 30 -8.29 -2.60 6.96
CA ASP A 30 -8.38 -1.73 8.13
C ASP A 30 -8.61 -0.25 7.75
N GLY A 31 -8.62 0.07 6.45
CA GLY A 31 -8.81 1.43 5.94
C GLY A 31 -7.60 2.36 6.14
N LEU A 32 -6.43 1.77 6.42
CA LEU A 32 -5.17 2.48 6.64
C LEU A 32 -4.47 2.84 5.33
N VAL A 33 -4.67 2.05 4.27
CA VAL A 33 -4.07 2.25 2.95
C VAL A 33 -5.17 2.29 1.90
N ARG A 34 -5.12 3.29 1.01
CA ARG A 34 -6.08 3.34 -0.10
C ARG A 34 -5.74 2.27 -1.14
N SER A 35 -6.77 1.63 -1.67
CA SER A 35 -6.65 0.62 -2.70
C SER A 35 -7.57 0.91 -3.88
N GLU A 36 -7.18 0.46 -5.07
CA GLU A 36 -8.09 0.27 -6.20
C GLU A 36 -8.51 -1.20 -6.24
N ASP A 37 -9.81 -1.42 -6.23
CA ASP A 37 -10.39 -2.72 -6.54
C ASP A 37 -10.94 -2.74 -7.97
N GLU A 38 -10.82 -3.88 -8.63
CA GLU A 38 -11.47 -4.13 -9.91
C GLU A 38 -12.38 -5.36 -9.74
N GLY A 39 -13.69 -5.11 -9.67
CA GLY A 39 -14.67 -6.17 -9.47
C GLY A 39 -14.59 -6.84 -8.08
N GLY A 40 -14.26 -6.06 -7.03
CA GLY A 40 -14.16 -6.58 -5.66
C GLY A 40 -12.84 -7.27 -5.33
N LYS A 41 -11.85 -7.22 -6.22
CA LYS A 41 -10.49 -7.69 -5.96
C LYS A 41 -9.53 -6.51 -5.94
N ILE A 42 -8.75 -6.37 -4.86
CA ILE A 42 -7.68 -5.37 -4.78
C ILE A 42 -6.65 -5.63 -5.87
N VAL A 43 -6.52 -4.68 -6.81
CA VAL A 43 -5.54 -4.73 -7.90
C VAL A 43 -4.35 -3.82 -7.63
N ARG A 44 -4.57 -2.70 -6.95
CA ARG A 44 -3.52 -1.73 -6.64
C ARG A 44 -3.71 -1.10 -5.27
N VAL A 45 -2.61 -0.60 -4.72
CA VAL A 45 -2.51 0.04 -3.43
C VAL A 45 -1.73 1.33 -3.56
N ASN A 46 -2.08 2.31 -2.74
CA ASN A 46 -1.46 3.62 -2.75
C ASN A 46 -0.09 3.55 -2.06
N GLY A 47 0.96 3.94 -2.78
CA GLY A 47 2.32 3.93 -2.28
C GLY A 47 2.63 4.98 -1.22
N ASP A 48 1.93 6.11 -1.23
CA ASP A 48 2.11 7.20 -0.25
C ASP A 48 1.60 6.76 1.12
N ASP A 49 0.38 6.19 1.17
CA ASP A 49 -0.17 5.62 2.40
C ASP A 49 0.70 4.45 2.93
N LEU A 50 1.26 3.64 2.02
CA LEU A 50 2.16 2.54 2.37
C LEU A 50 3.47 3.01 2.97
N GLU A 51 4.11 4.01 2.35
CA GLU A 51 5.35 4.62 2.84
C GLU A 51 5.14 5.15 4.25
N LEU A 52 4.11 5.96 4.44
CA LEU A 52 3.73 6.51 5.74
C LEU A 52 3.54 5.37 6.77
N LYS A 53 2.86 4.29 6.39
CA LYS A 53 2.60 3.18 7.33
C LYS A 53 3.83 2.39 7.69
N VAL A 54 4.74 2.21 6.74
CA VAL A 54 6.01 1.53 6.95
C VAL A 54 6.91 2.38 7.85
N GLU A 55 6.96 3.70 7.63
CA GLU A 55 7.67 4.64 8.50
C GLU A 55 7.10 4.59 9.93
N GLU A 56 5.76 4.67 10.09
CA GLU A 56 5.11 4.56 11.40
C GLU A 56 5.47 3.26 12.15
N LEU A 57 5.57 2.13 11.43
CA LEU A 57 5.89 0.84 12.03
C LEU A 57 7.37 0.63 12.32
N THR A 58 8.24 1.23 11.51
CA THR A 58 9.70 1.15 11.68
C THR A 58 10.21 2.16 12.69
N GLY A 59 9.43 3.19 13.01
CA GLY A 59 9.72 4.16 14.08
C GLY A 59 10.93 5.06 13.79
N LEU A 60 11.25 5.26 12.52
CA LEU A 60 12.28 6.19 12.05
C LEU A 60 11.81 7.65 12.12
#